data_AF-A0A918K9A0-F1
#
_entry.id   AF-A0A918K9A0-F1
#
_cell.length_a   1.000
_cell.length_b   1.000
_cell.length_c   1.000
_cell.angle_alpha   90.00
_cell.angle_beta   90.00
_cell.angle_gamma   90.00
#
_symmetry.space_group_name_H-M   'P 1'
#
loop_
_entity.id
_entity.type
_entity.pdbx_description
1 polymer ?
#
loop_
_entity_poly.entity_id
_entity_poly.type
_entity_poly.pdbx_seq_one_letter_code
_entity_poly.pdbx_strand_id
1 'polypeptide(L)'
;MEVLTNQPPFLFLYLASPLVLIEIYYILKIRTGGEDTWILLDRTTGNVCFWKRNSKKSLTVPFDQVDCYWSTRAGRGGPSHQIALMPKVNLPNERYRYWEIMLGSAAMYEQAQYFWRVMNDFMDRTRPIPEVPGLIHQVRSMEKLGWRLEDITHGGKEVPIEEWEEVEKELRRDAEALEARLERLFTPEYFDAQTVYDFYQKAPVHFKRDALRNILSKYEMFAGAGRYPGFEYWKEEYDSEVIKLGELLSKLPSRESFYMDYS
;
A
#
# COMPACT_ATOMS: atom_id res chain seq x y z
N MET A 1 -39.77 -63.82 -32.61
CA MET A 1 -38.65 -63.99 -31.66
C MET A 1 -37.81 -62.74 -31.75
N GLU A 2 -38.02 -61.83 -30.82
CA GLU A 2 -37.30 -60.57 -30.67
C GLU A 2 -35.87 -60.85 -30.22
N VAL A 3 -34.89 -60.21 -30.87
CA VAL A 3 -33.57 -59.98 -30.30
C VAL A 3 -33.29 -58.49 -30.45
N LEU A 4 -33.77 -57.73 -29.46
CA LEU A 4 -33.38 -56.35 -29.26
C LEU A 4 -32.30 -56.28 -28.18
N THR A 5 -31.35 -55.39 -28.47
CA THR A 5 -30.50 -54.65 -27.53
C THR A 5 -29.47 -55.43 -26.71
N ASN A 6 -28.24 -55.47 -27.24
CA ASN A 6 -27.02 -55.34 -26.46
C ASN A 6 -26.09 -54.36 -27.18
N GLN A 7 -26.41 -53.06 -27.09
CA GLN A 7 -25.40 -52.03 -27.31
C GLN A 7 -24.73 -51.76 -25.95
N PRO A 8 -23.39 -51.81 -25.86
CA PRO A 8 -22.73 -51.68 -24.57
C PRO A 8 -22.76 -50.21 -24.11
N PRO A 9 -22.83 -49.95 -22.79
CA PRO A 9 -22.88 -48.60 -22.19
C PRO A 9 -21.62 -47.74 -22.45
N PHE A 10 -20.60 -48.29 -23.11
CA PHE A 10 -19.33 -47.62 -23.37
C PHE A 10 -19.42 -46.50 -24.42
N LEU A 11 -20.35 -46.57 -25.38
CA LEU A 11 -20.45 -45.54 -26.44
C LEU A 11 -20.94 -44.18 -25.91
N PHE A 12 -21.78 -44.18 -24.86
CA PHE A 12 -22.24 -42.96 -24.19
C PHE A 12 -21.12 -42.28 -23.38
N LEU A 13 -20.22 -43.05 -22.78
CA LEU A 13 -19.07 -42.52 -22.02
C LEU A 13 -18.02 -41.87 -22.93
N TYR A 14 -17.80 -42.42 -24.14
CA TYR A 14 -16.86 -41.85 -25.10
C TYR A 14 -17.34 -40.53 -25.72
N LEU A 15 -18.66 -40.34 -25.90
CA LEU A 15 -19.22 -39.09 -26.42
C LEU A 15 -19.36 -38.00 -25.34
N ALA A 16 -19.51 -38.37 -24.06
CA ALA A 16 -19.53 -37.43 -22.95
C ALA A 16 -18.13 -36.85 -22.62
N SER A 17 -17.06 -37.63 -22.83
CA SER A 17 -15.69 -37.23 -22.50
C SER A 17 -15.20 -35.96 -23.23
N PRO A 18 -15.40 -35.77 -24.55
CA PRO A 18 -15.06 -34.53 -25.24
C PRO A 18 -15.82 -33.31 -24.71
N LEU A 19 -17.11 -33.48 -24.36
CA LEU A 19 -17.94 -32.39 -23.83
C LEU A 19 -17.45 -31.93 -22.45
N VAL A 20 -17.10 -32.89 -21.58
CA VAL A 20 -16.49 -32.60 -20.27
C VAL A 20 -15.15 -31.89 -20.43
N LEU A 21 -14.31 -32.30 -21.38
CA LEU A 21 -13.03 -31.63 -21.66
C LEU A 21 -13.22 -30.22 -22.22
N ILE A 22 -14.24 -29.99 -23.04
CA ILE A 22 -14.61 -28.66 -23.53
C ILE A 22 -15.09 -27.77 -22.38
N GLU A 23 -15.95 -28.27 -21.50
CA GLU A 23 -16.41 -27.54 -20.31
C GLU A 23 -15.24 -27.21 -19.37
N ILE A 24 -14.38 -28.18 -19.08
CA ILE A 24 -13.16 -27.97 -18.29
C ILE A 24 -12.26 -26.93 -18.97
N TYR A 25 -12.07 -27.01 -20.29
CA TYR A 25 -11.30 -26.01 -21.04
C TYR A 25 -11.91 -24.61 -20.93
N TYR A 26 -13.23 -24.45 -21.04
CA TYR A 26 -13.89 -23.15 -20.87
C TYR A 26 -13.82 -22.66 -19.42
N ILE A 27 -13.99 -23.53 -18.43
CA ILE A 27 -13.83 -23.19 -17.00
C ILE A 27 -12.39 -22.73 -16.73
N LEU A 28 -11.40 -23.45 -17.25
CA LEU A 28 -9.98 -23.09 -17.14
C LEU A 28 -9.69 -21.78 -17.87
N LYS A 29 -10.22 -21.58 -19.09
CA LYS A 29 -10.05 -20.35 -19.88
C LYS A 29 -10.73 -19.13 -19.26
N ILE A 30 -11.86 -19.32 -18.59
CA ILE A 30 -12.54 -18.27 -17.80
C ILE A 30 -11.67 -17.92 -16.58
N ARG A 31 -11.05 -18.91 -15.94
CA ARG A 31 -10.17 -18.72 -14.76
C ARG A 31 -8.79 -18.14 -15.10
N THR A 32 -8.18 -18.49 -16.24
CA THR A 32 -6.90 -17.92 -16.69
C THR A 32 -7.04 -16.49 -17.21
N GLY A 33 -8.26 -15.97 -17.29
CA GLY A 33 -8.53 -14.60 -17.67
C GLY A 33 -8.11 -13.52 -16.66
N GLY A 34 -7.46 -13.88 -15.55
CA GLY A 34 -7.04 -12.95 -14.50
C GLY A 34 -5.58 -12.49 -14.58
N GLU A 35 -4.77 -12.99 -15.52
CA GLU A 35 -3.32 -12.87 -15.38
C GLU A 35 -2.69 -11.55 -15.84
N ASP A 36 -3.46 -10.62 -16.40
CA ASP A 36 -2.94 -9.28 -16.68
C ASP A 36 -4.09 -8.29 -16.72
N THR A 37 -4.42 -7.73 -15.56
CA THR A 37 -5.45 -6.71 -15.41
C THR A 37 -4.81 -5.50 -14.74
N TRP A 38 -5.08 -4.31 -15.26
CA TRP A 38 -4.61 -3.07 -14.66
C TRP A 38 -5.79 -2.14 -14.41
N ILE A 39 -5.71 -1.41 -13.30
CA ILE A 39 -6.66 -0.35 -12.97
C ILE A 39 -6.07 1.00 -13.35
N LEU A 40 -6.94 1.90 -13.80
CA LEU A 40 -6.65 3.33 -13.86
C LEU A 40 -7.55 4.03 -12.85
N LEU A 41 -6.93 4.65 -11.84
CA LEU A 41 -7.60 5.53 -10.90
C LEU A 41 -7.59 6.95 -11.50
N ASP A 42 -8.72 7.37 -12.06
CA ASP A 42 -8.86 8.70 -12.66
C ASP A 42 -9.47 9.66 -11.65
N ARG A 43 -8.59 10.35 -10.92
CA ARG A 43 -8.96 11.41 -9.97
C ARG A 43 -9.77 12.54 -10.63
N THR A 44 -9.48 12.88 -11.89
CA THR A 44 -10.10 14.00 -12.61
C THR A 44 -11.56 13.72 -12.96
N THR A 45 -11.91 12.46 -13.23
CA THR A 45 -13.31 12.06 -13.46
C THR A 45 -13.96 11.36 -12.27
N GLY A 46 -13.19 11.00 -11.23
CA GLY A 46 -13.68 10.30 -10.04
C GLY A 46 -14.03 8.83 -10.32
N ASN A 47 -13.57 8.31 -11.46
CA ASN A 47 -13.88 6.98 -11.94
C ASN A 47 -12.65 6.06 -11.82
N VAL A 48 -12.93 4.77 -11.80
CA VAL A 48 -11.93 3.71 -11.91
C VAL A 48 -12.21 2.92 -13.17
N CYS A 49 -11.17 2.74 -13.98
CA CYS A 49 -11.24 1.94 -15.18
C CYS A 49 -10.51 0.60 -14.97
N PHE A 50 -11.26 -0.49 -15.00
CA PHE A 50 -10.74 -1.85 -14.96
C PHE A 50 -10.46 -2.32 -16.39
N TRP A 51 -9.18 -2.53 -16.70
CA TRP A 51 -8.73 -3.03 -17.99
C TRP A 51 -8.22 -4.46 -17.86
N LYS A 52 -8.42 -5.24 -18.93
CA LYS A 52 -7.84 -6.55 -19.10
C LYS A 52 -6.92 -6.55 -20.30
N ARG A 53 -5.68 -6.97 -20.14
CA ARG A 53 -4.72 -7.11 -21.23
C ARG A 53 -5.33 -8.02 -22.29
N ASN A 54 -5.25 -7.58 -23.54
CA ASN A 54 -5.83 -8.25 -24.71
C ASN A 54 -7.38 -8.27 -24.77
N SER A 55 -8.08 -7.51 -23.92
CA SER A 55 -9.53 -7.27 -24.05
C SER A 55 -9.78 -5.89 -24.68
N LYS A 56 -10.66 -5.82 -25.69
CA LYS A 56 -11.20 -4.54 -26.20
C LYS A 56 -12.20 -3.89 -25.24
N LYS A 57 -12.63 -4.61 -24.21
CA LYS A 57 -13.64 -4.16 -23.25
C LYS A 57 -12.96 -3.81 -21.93
N SER A 58 -13.14 -2.56 -21.51
CA SER A 58 -12.87 -2.07 -20.16
C SER A 58 -14.18 -1.84 -19.42
N LEU A 59 -14.12 -1.84 -18.09
CA LEU A 59 -15.24 -1.48 -17.23
C LEU A 59 -14.87 -0.21 -16.47
N THR A 60 -15.57 0.89 -16.74
CA THR A 60 -15.38 2.15 -16.02
C THR A 60 -16.54 2.34 -15.07
N VAL A 61 -16.24 2.54 -13.79
CA VAL A 61 -17.24 2.76 -12.73
C VAL A 61 -16.82 3.94 -11.85
N PRO A 62 -17.77 4.67 -11.26
CA PRO A 62 -17.47 5.61 -10.18
C PRO A 62 -16.71 4.93 -9.02
N PHE A 63 -15.81 5.64 -8.34
CA PHE A 63 -14.99 5.06 -7.27
C PHE A 63 -15.79 4.52 -6.08
N ASP A 64 -16.95 5.10 -5.77
CA ASP A 64 -17.87 4.62 -4.73
C ASP A 64 -18.52 3.25 -5.06
N GLN A 65 -18.43 2.83 -6.33
CA GLN A 65 -18.81 1.50 -6.81
C GLN A 65 -17.65 0.50 -6.83
N VAL A 66 -16.52 0.83 -6.21
CA VAL A 66 -15.38 -0.07 -6.05
C VAL A 66 -15.27 -0.51 -4.59
N ASP A 67 -15.19 -1.81 -4.37
CA ASP A 67 -14.87 -2.40 -3.08
C ASP A 67 -13.39 -2.79 -3.02
N CYS A 68 -12.81 -2.65 -1.83
CA CYS A 68 -11.45 -3.07 -1.52
C CYS A 68 -11.48 -4.26 -0.57
N TYR A 69 -10.79 -5.32 -0.95
CA TYR A 69 -10.71 -6.57 -0.19
C TYR A 69 -9.29 -6.81 0.30
N TRP A 70 -9.17 -7.16 1.58
CA TRP A 70 -7.96 -7.75 2.15
C TRP A 70 -8.18 -9.26 2.20
N SER A 71 -7.56 -9.98 1.26
CA SER A 71 -7.77 -11.42 1.11
C SER A 71 -6.47 -12.19 1.35
N THR A 72 -6.59 -13.37 1.94
CA THR A 72 -5.48 -14.31 2.07
C THR A 72 -5.43 -15.19 0.84
N ARG A 73 -4.29 -15.21 0.13
CA ARG A 73 -4.05 -16.08 -1.00
C ARG A 73 -2.95 -17.07 -0.64
N ALA A 74 -3.24 -18.37 -0.77
CA ALA A 74 -2.22 -19.41 -0.60
C ALA A 74 -1.33 -19.45 -1.84
N GLY A 75 -0.05 -19.10 -1.68
CA GLY A 75 0.98 -19.21 -2.71
C GLY A 75 2.01 -20.30 -2.40
N ARG A 76 2.95 -20.54 -3.33
CA ARG A 76 4.03 -21.52 -3.15
C ARG A 76 4.98 -21.18 -1.98
N GLY A 77 4.95 -19.95 -1.47
CA GLY A 77 5.70 -19.48 -0.31
C GLY A 77 4.90 -19.37 1.00
N GLY A 78 3.66 -19.89 1.04
CA GLY A 78 2.76 -19.74 2.19
C GLY A 78 1.60 -18.77 1.94
N PRO A 79 0.72 -18.55 2.94
CA PRO A 79 -0.35 -17.58 2.85
C PRO A 79 0.22 -16.17 2.77
N SER A 80 -0.10 -15.45 1.69
CA SER A 80 0.16 -14.01 1.58
C SER A 80 -1.15 -13.25 1.68
N HIS A 81 -1.09 -12.07 2.30
CA HIS A 81 -2.22 -11.17 2.36
C HIS A 81 -2.10 -10.13 1.25
N GLN A 82 -3.14 -10.01 0.43
CA GLN A 82 -3.18 -9.12 -0.72
C GLN A 82 -4.31 -8.10 -0.58
N ILE A 83 -4.09 -6.94 -1.18
CA ILE A 83 -5.14 -5.96 -1.40
C ILE A 83 -5.61 -6.10 -2.83
N ALA A 84 -6.92 -6.19 -3.01
CA ALA A 84 -7.52 -6.20 -4.31
C ALA A 84 -8.71 -5.25 -4.41
N LEU A 85 -8.88 -4.67 -5.59
CA LEU A 85 -10.06 -3.87 -5.94
C LEU A 85 -10.99 -4.68 -6.82
N MET A 86 -12.29 -4.53 -6.57
CA MET A 86 -13.31 -5.14 -7.42
C MET A 86 -14.48 -4.16 -7.59
N PRO A 87 -14.99 -3.98 -8.83
CA PRO A 87 -16.19 -3.21 -9.04
C PRO A 87 -17.42 -3.99 -8.52
N LYS A 88 -18.39 -3.28 -7.94
CA LYS A 88 -19.68 -3.83 -7.50
C LYS A 88 -20.59 -4.28 -8.65
N VAL A 89 -20.24 -3.88 -9.86
CA VAL A 89 -21.03 -4.11 -11.08
C VAL A 89 -20.16 -4.80 -12.14
N ASN A 90 -20.83 -5.45 -13.08
CA ASN A 90 -20.19 -6.09 -14.23
C ASN A 90 -20.64 -5.44 -15.54
N LEU A 91 -19.92 -5.71 -16.64
CA LEU A 91 -20.37 -5.33 -17.98
C LEU A 91 -21.72 -5.98 -18.32
N PRO A 92 -22.57 -5.33 -19.14
CA PRO A 92 -23.78 -5.93 -19.67
C PRO A 92 -23.45 -7.27 -20.34
N ASN A 93 -24.17 -8.33 -19.93
CA ASN A 93 -24.00 -9.73 -20.36
C ASN A 93 -22.80 -10.48 -19.76
N GLU A 94 -22.13 -9.96 -18.73
CA GLU A 94 -21.06 -10.67 -18.01
C GLU A 94 -21.51 -10.99 -16.58
N ARG A 95 -22.17 -12.14 -16.39
CA ARG A 95 -22.75 -12.52 -15.08
C ARG A 95 -21.75 -13.09 -14.08
N TYR A 96 -20.59 -13.54 -14.56
CA TYR A 96 -19.59 -14.29 -13.78
C TYR A 96 -18.17 -13.78 -13.99
N ARG A 97 -17.97 -12.60 -14.57
CA ARG A 97 -16.61 -12.10 -14.79
C ARG A 97 -16.08 -11.53 -13.47
N TYR A 98 -14.95 -12.08 -13.05
CA TYR A 98 -14.23 -11.64 -11.88
C TYR A 98 -13.24 -10.55 -12.29
N TRP A 99 -13.51 -9.31 -11.87
CA TRP A 99 -12.68 -8.13 -12.13
C TRP A 99 -11.78 -7.79 -10.93
N GLU A 100 -11.52 -8.75 -10.04
CA GLU A 100 -10.58 -8.55 -8.93
C GLU A 100 -9.20 -8.24 -9.51
N ILE A 101 -8.67 -7.05 -9.19
CA ILE A 101 -7.32 -6.62 -9.56
C ILE A 101 -6.49 -6.49 -8.28
N MET A 102 -5.42 -7.27 -8.21
CA MET A 102 -4.44 -7.20 -7.14
C MET A 102 -3.66 -5.90 -7.26
N LEU A 103 -3.70 -5.09 -6.21
CA LEU A 103 -2.97 -3.81 -6.14
C LEU A 103 -1.58 -3.98 -5.50
N GLY A 104 -1.46 -4.92 -4.58
CA GLY A 104 -0.23 -5.17 -3.86
C GLY A 104 -0.39 -6.16 -2.71
N SER A 105 0.71 -6.37 -1.99
CA SER A 105 0.75 -7.15 -0.76
C SER A 105 0.54 -6.23 0.45
N ALA A 106 -0.24 -6.68 1.43
CA ALA A 106 -0.37 -6.03 2.71
C ALA A 106 -0.41 -7.08 3.81
N ALA A 107 0.72 -7.27 4.50
CA ALA A 107 0.92 -8.34 5.46
C ALA A 107 -0.08 -8.29 6.62
N MET A 108 -0.52 -7.08 6.99
CA MET A 108 -1.43 -6.81 8.12
C MET A 108 -2.66 -6.00 7.67
N TYR A 109 -3.74 -6.09 8.44
CA TYR A 109 -5.00 -5.41 8.11
C TYR A 109 -4.89 -3.89 8.19
N GLU A 110 -4.11 -3.36 9.15
CA GLU A 110 -3.82 -1.95 9.34
C GLU A 110 -3.11 -1.36 8.12
N GLN A 111 -2.20 -2.13 7.52
CA GLN A 111 -1.55 -1.76 6.26
C GLN A 111 -2.56 -1.70 5.12
N ALA A 112 -3.52 -2.63 5.06
CA ALA A 112 -4.61 -2.58 4.09
C ALA A 112 -5.53 -1.37 4.28
N GLN A 113 -5.86 -1.04 5.52
CA GLN A 113 -6.62 0.18 5.83
C GLN A 113 -5.86 1.45 5.45
N TYR A 114 -4.54 1.49 5.69
CA TYR A 114 -3.69 2.60 5.29
C TYR A 114 -3.72 2.80 3.77
N PHE A 115 -3.48 1.75 2.99
CA PHE A 115 -3.50 1.83 1.52
C PHE A 115 -4.89 2.22 0.99
N TRP A 116 -5.96 1.70 1.60
CA TRP A 116 -7.33 2.11 1.24
C TRP A 116 -7.59 3.58 1.53
N ARG A 117 -7.16 4.10 2.68
CA ARG A 117 -7.27 5.52 3.02
C ARG A 117 -6.51 6.40 2.03
N VAL A 118 -5.26 6.02 1.68
CA VAL A 118 -4.45 6.74 0.70
C VAL A 118 -5.16 6.81 -0.66
N MET A 119 -5.76 5.71 -1.12
CA MET A 119 -6.54 5.71 -2.36
C MET A 119 -7.78 6.60 -2.28
N ASN A 120 -8.49 6.61 -1.16
CA ASN A 120 -9.63 7.50 -0.96
C ASN A 120 -9.21 8.97 -1.00
N ASP A 121 -8.14 9.33 -0.29
CA ASP A 121 -7.59 10.68 -0.30
C ASP A 121 -7.08 11.09 -1.70
N PHE A 122 -6.51 10.14 -2.45
CA PHE A 122 -6.13 10.34 -3.84
C PHE A 122 -7.33 10.56 -4.76
N MET A 123 -8.43 9.82 -4.59
CA MET A 123 -9.63 9.97 -5.44
C MET A 123 -10.48 11.20 -5.06
N ASP A 124 -10.35 11.71 -3.84
CA ASP A 124 -11.00 12.93 -3.39
C ASP A 124 -10.32 14.18 -3.98
N ARG A 125 -11.00 14.81 -4.95
CA ARG A 125 -10.51 16.02 -5.63
C ARG A 125 -10.35 17.23 -4.72
N THR A 126 -11.01 17.24 -3.56
CA THR A 126 -10.99 18.38 -2.63
C THR A 126 -9.75 18.38 -1.73
N ARG A 127 -9.03 17.25 -1.67
CA ARG A 127 -7.79 17.08 -0.88
C ARG A 127 -6.56 17.27 -1.76
N PRO A 128 -5.37 17.53 -1.22
CA PRO A 128 -4.13 17.42 -2.02
C PRO A 128 -3.86 15.95 -2.43
N ILE A 129 -2.98 15.74 -3.41
CA ILE A 129 -2.47 14.39 -3.70
C ILE A 129 -1.73 13.89 -2.45
N PRO A 130 -2.05 12.69 -1.93
CA PRO A 130 -1.42 12.20 -0.71
C PRO A 130 0.07 11.98 -0.92
N GLU A 131 0.88 12.58 -0.06
CA GLU A 131 2.30 12.26 0.03
C GLU A 131 2.43 10.88 0.67
N VAL A 132 2.98 9.92 -0.08
CA VAL A 132 3.35 8.60 0.44
C VAL A 132 4.84 8.36 0.20
N PRO A 133 5.54 7.63 1.09
CA PRO A 133 6.98 7.41 0.97
C PRO A 133 7.42 6.90 -0.41
N GLY A 134 6.61 6.04 -1.06
CA GLY A 134 6.91 5.51 -2.39
C GLY A 134 6.59 6.43 -3.57
N LEU A 135 5.98 7.59 -3.36
CA LEU A 135 5.65 8.56 -4.40
C LEU A 135 6.33 9.92 -4.21
N ILE A 136 7.09 10.13 -3.12
CA ILE A 136 7.62 11.44 -2.80
C ILE A 136 8.61 11.95 -3.86
N HIS A 137 9.44 11.07 -4.40
CA HIS A 137 10.36 11.40 -5.48
C HIS A 137 9.61 11.86 -6.74
N GLN A 138 8.54 11.15 -7.13
CA GLN A 138 7.71 11.54 -8.26
C GLN A 138 7.06 12.90 -8.01
N VAL A 139 6.44 13.10 -6.83
CA VAL A 139 5.75 14.36 -6.50
C VAL A 139 6.74 15.55 -6.51
N ARG A 140 7.90 15.41 -5.86
CA ARG A 140 8.92 16.48 -5.81
C ARG A 140 9.52 16.78 -7.18
N SER A 141 9.80 15.75 -7.97
CA SER A 141 10.30 15.92 -9.34
C SER A 141 9.27 16.65 -10.20
N MET A 142 7.99 16.30 -10.08
CA MET A 142 6.90 17.01 -10.77
C MET A 142 6.84 18.48 -10.39
N GLU A 143 6.92 18.79 -9.09
CA GLU A 143 6.90 20.17 -8.59
C GLU A 143 8.05 21.00 -9.18
N LYS A 144 9.27 20.47 -9.16
CA LYS A 144 10.46 21.14 -9.73
C LYS A 144 10.35 21.38 -11.23
N LEU A 145 9.85 20.40 -11.96
CA LEU A 145 9.68 20.48 -13.41
C LEU A 145 8.43 21.29 -13.82
N GLY A 146 7.60 21.72 -12.86
CA GLY A 146 6.34 22.40 -13.12
C GLY A 146 5.31 21.50 -13.82
N TRP A 147 5.42 20.19 -13.64
CA TRP A 147 4.56 19.19 -14.26
C TRP A 147 3.30 18.95 -13.44
N ARG A 148 2.22 18.60 -14.13
CA ARG A 148 0.97 18.13 -13.52
C ARG A 148 0.91 16.61 -13.56
N LEU A 149 0.02 16.01 -12.79
CA LEU A 149 -0.13 14.56 -12.75
C LEU A 149 -0.48 13.98 -14.13
N GLU A 150 -1.21 14.74 -14.95
CA GLU A 150 -1.59 14.36 -16.30
C GLU A 150 -0.37 14.21 -17.24
N ASP A 151 0.69 14.97 -16.99
CA ASP A 151 1.91 14.93 -17.81
C ASP A 151 2.61 13.56 -17.73
N ILE A 152 2.57 12.92 -16.56
CA ILE A 152 3.19 11.61 -16.33
C ILE A 152 2.23 10.47 -16.66
N THR A 153 0.95 10.62 -16.32
CA THR A 153 -0.05 9.55 -16.46
C THR A 153 -0.60 9.40 -17.89
N HIS A 154 -0.72 10.50 -18.63
CA HIS A 154 -1.28 10.53 -19.99
C HIS A 154 -0.31 11.12 -21.02
N GLY A 155 0.57 12.02 -20.59
CA GLY A 155 1.52 12.70 -21.46
C GLY A 155 2.76 11.89 -21.85
N GLY A 156 2.97 10.72 -21.24
CA GLY A 156 4.13 9.85 -21.51
C GLY A 156 5.46 10.46 -21.07
N LYS A 157 5.45 11.51 -20.23
CA LYS A 157 6.67 12.07 -19.67
C LYS A 157 7.16 11.17 -18.54
N GLU A 158 8.41 10.75 -18.64
CA GLU A 158 9.12 10.08 -17.56
C GLU A 158 10.01 11.10 -16.86
N VAL A 159 10.11 10.99 -15.53
CA VAL A 159 11.02 11.82 -14.75
C VAL A 159 12.46 11.49 -15.18
N PRO A 160 13.26 12.48 -15.65
CA PRO A 160 14.65 12.24 -15.99
C PRO A 160 15.43 11.69 -14.80
N ILE A 161 16.35 10.77 -15.04
CA ILE A 161 17.11 10.13 -13.96
C ILE A 161 17.95 11.15 -13.19
N GLU A 162 18.46 12.19 -13.86
CA GLU A 162 19.23 13.26 -13.25
C GLU A 162 18.39 14.04 -12.24
N GLU A 163 17.13 14.35 -12.59
CA GLU A 163 16.20 15.05 -11.69
C GLU A 163 15.87 14.16 -10.49
N TRP A 164 15.64 12.87 -10.72
CA TRP A 164 15.40 11.90 -9.65
C TRP A 164 16.57 11.85 -8.65
N GLU A 165 17.81 11.81 -9.15
CA GLU A 165 19.01 11.81 -8.32
C GLU A 165 19.20 13.12 -7.54
N GLU A 166 18.84 14.26 -8.13
CA GLU A 166 18.88 15.54 -7.43
C GLU A 166 17.86 15.59 -6.29
N VAL A 167 16.62 15.15 -6.54
CA VAL A 167 15.58 15.04 -5.51
C VAL A 167 16.00 14.06 -4.41
N GLU A 168 16.60 12.91 -4.74
CA GLU A 168 17.15 11.98 -3.75
C GLU A 168 18.22 12.64 -2.86
N LYS A 169 19.13 13.43 -3.46
CA LYS A 169 20.16 14.15 -2.69
C LYS A 169 19.55 15.21 -1.76
N GLU A 170 18.50 15.89 -2.20
CA GLU A 170 17.79 16.86 -1.36
C GLU A 170 17.07 16.19 -0.21
N LEU A 171 16.27 15.15 -0.48
CA LEU A 171 15.57 14.39 0.55
C LEU A 171 16.54 13.82 1.58
N ARG A 172 17.71 13.34 1.14
CA ARG A 172 18.74 12.85 2.06
C ARG A 172 19.31 13.97 2.94
N ARG A 173 19.62 15.14 2.37
CA ARG A 173 20.11 16.30 3.16
C ARG A 173 19.07 16.77 4.17
N ASP A 174 17.81 16.82 3.77
CA ASP A 174 16.70 17.19 4.65
C ASP A 174 16.55 16.17 5.79
N ALA A 175 16.64 14.87 5.48
CA ALA A 175 16.60 13.81 6.48
C ALA A 175 17.78 13.88 7.46
N GLU A 176 19.01 14.10 6.97
CA GLU A 176 20.21 14.28 7.80
C GLU A 176 20.06 15.47 8.76
N ALA A 177 19.53 16.60 8.27
CA ALA A 177 19.29 17.79 9.10
C ALA A 177 18.20 17.55 10.16
N LEU A 178 17.14 16.82 9.81
CA LEU A 178 16.08 16.43 10.72
C LEU A 178 16.55 15.43 11.76
N GLU A 179 17.41 14.49 11.38
CA GLU A 179 18.03 13.51 12.29
C GLU A 179 18.93 14.21 13.30
N ALA A 180 19.83 15.10 12.86
CA ALA A 180 20.67 15.88 13.77
C ALA A 180 19.84 16.72 14.75
N ARG A 181 18.72 17.29 14.28
CA ARG A 181 17.78 18.02 15.13
C ARG A 181 17.11 17.11 16.15
N LEU A 182 16.67 15.92 15.73
CA LEU A 182 16.07 14.93 16.61
C LEU A 182 17.06 14.44 17.67
N GLU A 183 18.30 14.14 17.28
CA GLU A 183 19.36 13.73 18.20
C GLU A 183 19.61 14.79 19.28
N ARG A 184 19.62 16.07 18.89
CA ARG A 184 19.75 17.17 19.85
C ARG A 184 18.61 17.20 20.86
N LEU A 185 17.38 16.86 20.49
CA LEU A 185 16.25 16.78 21.44
C LEU A 185 16.43 15.68 22.49
N PHE A 186 17.32 14.71 22.27
CA PHE A 186 17.65 13.67 23.24
C PHE A 186 18.96 13.95 23.99
N THR A 187 19.39 15.21 24.06
CA THR A 187 20.50 15.63 24.93
C THR A 187 19.96 16.23 26.23
N PRO A 188 20.71 16.17 27.35
CA PRO A 188 20.23 16.62 28.66
C PRO A 188 19.69 18.06 28.66
N GLU A 189 20.28 18.95 27.87
CA GLU A 189 19.94 20.37 27.84
C GLU A 189 18.61 20.66 27.12
N TYR A 190 18.14 19.74 26.26
CA TYR A 190 16.99 19.96 25.37
C TYR A 190 15.89 18.91 25.51
N PHE A 191 16.09 17.87 26.33
CA PHE A 191 15.13 16.80 26.48
C PHE A 191 13.85 17.28 27.17
N ASP A 192 12.76 17.26 26.40
CA ASP A 192 11.38 17.48 26.84
C ASP A 192 10.45 16.59 26.02
N ALA A 193 9.62 15.80 26.70
CA ALA A 193 8.79 14.79 26.07
C ALA A 193 7.79 15.38 25.07
N GLN A 194 7.23 16.56 25.40
CA GLN A 194 6.27 17.23 24.53
C GLN A 194 6.95 17.74 23.26
N THR A 195 8.15 18.30 23.37
CA THR A 195 8.93 18.79 22.25
C THR A 195 9.33 17.65 21.31
N VAL A 196 9.74 16.50 21.85
CA VAL A 196 10.01 15.29 21.05
C VAL A 196 8.75 14.81 20.33
N TYR A 197 7.62 14.75 21.03
CA TYR A 197 6.35 14.34 20.44
C TYR A 197 5.87 15.31 19.34
N ASP A 198 5.96 16.62 19.59
CA ASP A 198 5.61 17.67 18.64
C ASP A 198 6.50 17.64 17.41
N PHE A 199 7.79 17.34 17.58
CA PHE A 199 8.72 17.14 16.48
C PHE A 199 8.24 15.99 15.60
N TYR A 200 7.88 14.83 16.18
CA TYR A 200 7.35 13.71 15.41
C TYR A 200 6.05 14.04 14.69
N GLN A 201 5.11 14.72 15.35
CA GLN A 201 3.83 15.08 14.74
C GLN A 201 4.02 15.95 13.49
N LYS A 202 4.96 16.90 13.57
CA LYS A 202 5.29 17.87 12.51
C LYS A 202 6.35 17.36 11.52
N ALA A 203 6.92 16.18 11.74
CA ALA A 203 7.94 15.61 10.86
C ALA A 203 7.37 15.38 9.44
N PRO A 204 8.13 15.69 8.37
CA PRO A 204 7.73 15.38 7.00
C PRO A 204 7.46 13.89 6.80
N VAL A 205 6.53 13.55 5.90
CA VAL A 205 6.07 12.17 5.71
C VAL A 205 7.21 11.20 5.39
N HIS A 206 8.17 11.60 4.55
CA HIS A 206 9.32 10.76 4.19
C HIS A 206 10.25 10.45 5.37
N PHE A 207 10.32 11.34 6.36
CA PHE A 207 11.18 11.18 7.54
C PHE A 207 10.43 10.58 8.73
N LYS A 208 9.09 10.61 8.71
CA LYS A 208 8.25 10.28 9.88
C LYS A 208 8.48 8.86 10.41
N ARG A 209 8.75 7.89 9.53
CA ARG A 209 9.11 6.52 9.93
C ARG A 209 10.43 6.48 10.69
N ASP A 210 11.47 7.07 10.12
CA ASP A 210 12.81 7.03 10.68
C ASP A 210 12.87 7.84 11.99
N ALA A 211 12.16 8.96 12.06
CA ALA A 211 11.94 9.72 13.28
C ALA A 211 11.31 8.86 14.38
N LEU A 212 10.22 8.14 14.09
CA LEU A 212 9.55 7.28 15.08
C LEU A 212 10.47 6.16 15.55
N ARG A 213 11.17 5.49 14.63
CA ARG A 213 12.13 4.43 14.95
C ARG A 213 13.23 4.94 15.89
N ASN A 214 13.80 6.10 15.57
CA ASN A 214 14.83 6.72 16.41
C ASN A 214 14.25 7.08 17.78
N ILE A 215 13.09 7.73 17.85
CA ILE A 215 12.42 8.08 19.12
C ILE A 215 12.16 6.85 19.99
N LEU A 216 11.60 5.77 19.40
CA LEU A 216 11.32 4.53 20.11
C LEU A 216 12.59 3.87 20.63
N SER A 217 13.64 3.80 19.79
CA SER A 217 14.94 3.27 20.21
C SER A 217 15.52 4.07 21.38
N LYS A 218 15.47 5.40 21.34
CA LYS A 218 15.94 6.25 22.44
C LYS A 218 15.10 6.04 23.69
N TYR A 219 13.78 6.04 23.57
CA TYR A 219 12.85 5.77 24.67
C TYR A 219 13.12 4.42 25.35
N GLU A 220 13.35 3.36 24.57
CA GLU A 220 13.68 2.04 25.11
C GLU A 220 15.02 2.03 25.85
N MET A 221 16.02 2.77 25.35
CA MET A 221 17.29 2.94 26.07
C MET A 221 17.11 3.66 27.40
N PHE A 222 16.27 4.71 27.45
CA PHE A 222 15.93 5.40 28.68
C PHE A 222 15.17 4.48 29.66
N ALA A 223 14.14 3.79 29.19
CA ALA A 223 13.27 2.95 30.00
C ALA A 223 13.94 1.66 30.51
N GLY A 224 14.86 1.09 29.73
CA GLY A 224 15.46 -0.23 30.02
C GLY A 224 16.73 -0.18 30.89
N ALA A 225 17.55 0.86 30.79
CA ALA A 225 18.88 0.88 31.40
C ALA A 225 19.19 2.11 32.26
N GLY A 226 18.35 3.16 32.26
CA GLY A 226 18.60 4.40 33.00
C GLY A 226 19.94 5.07 32.67
N ARG A 227 20.53 4.74 31.51
CA ARG A 227 21.87 5.18 31.10
C ARG A 227 21.86 5.44 29.61
N TYR A 228 21.37 6.63 29.25
CA TYR A 228 21.53 7.12 27.89
C TYR A 228 22.84 7.92 27.79
N PRO A 229 23.69 7.69 26.76
CA PRO A 229 24.94 8.42 26.59
C PRO A 229 24.73 9.94 26.62
N GLY A 230 25.55 10.66 27.40
CA GLY A 230 25.43 12.10 27.62
C GLY A 230 24.67 12.49 28.90
N PHE A 231 23.93 11.58 29.51
CA PHE A 231 23.28 11.80 30.82
C PHE A 231 24.18 11.26 31.95
N GLU A 232 25.30 11.96 32.22
CA GLU A 232 26.31 11.54 33.22
C GLU A 232 25.75 11.47 34.65
N TYR A 233 24.71 12.26 34.95
CA TYR A 233 23.96 12.22 36.20
C TYR A 233 22.46 12.20 35.91
N TRP A 234 21.86 11.02 36.08
CA TRP A 234 20.42 10.85 35.93
C TRP A 234 19.68 11.63 37.03
N LYS A 235 18.84 12.60 36.63
CA LYS A 235 18.00 13.39 37.52
C LYS A 235 16.59 12.82 37.54
N GLU A 236 15.92 12.87 38.68
CA GLU A 236 14.50 12.45 38.84
C GLU A 236 13.57 13.17 37.84
N GLU A 237 13.91 14.40 37.45
CA GLU A 237 13.18 15.17 36.42
C GLU A 237 13.11 14.41 35.08
N TYR A 238 14.16 13.67 34.71
CA TYR A 238 14.17 12.88 33.47
C TYR A 238 13.27 11.65 33.55
N ASP A 239 13.10 11.04 34.73
CA ASP A 239 12.15 9.93 34.89
C ASP A 239 10.73 10.38 34.56
N SER A 240 10.34 11.57 35.04
CA SER A 240 9.03 12.14 34.78
C SER A 240 8.80 12.42 33.28
N GLU A 241 9.80 12.94 32.59
CA GLU A 241 9.71 13.20 31.15
C GLU A 241 9.76 11.90 30.32
N VAL A 242 10.54 10.89 30.72
CA VAL A 242 10.55 9.57 30.05
C VAL A 242 9.18 8.90 30.17
N ILE A 243 8.56 8.92 31.36
CA ILE A 243 7.21 8.38 31.58
C ILE A 243 6.20 9.12 30.69
N LYS A 244 6.23 10.46 30.71
CA LYS A 244 5.36 11.31 29.88
C LYS A 244 5.55 11.04 28.40
N LEU A 245 6.78 10.82 27.93
CA LEU A 245 7.06 10.44 26.55
C LEU A 245 6.41 9.08 26.23
N GLY A 246 6.52 8.10 27.10
CA GLY A 246 5.86 6.79 26.96
C GLY A 246 4.34 6.91 26.80
N GLU A 247 3.70 7.73 27.64
CA GLU A 247 2.26 8.03 27.55
C GLU A 247 1.90 8.70 26.23
N LEU A 248 2.67 9.71 25.78
CA LEU A 248 2.45 10.39 24.52
C LEU A 248 2.60 9.44 23.32
N LEU A 249 3.62 8.58 23.33
CA LEU A 249 3.85 7.59 22.28
C LEU A 249 2.76 6.53 22.22
N SER A 250 2.16 6.16 23.35
CA SER A 250 1.02 5.23 23.40
C SER A 250 -0.25 5.76 22.70
N LYS A 251 -0.34 7.07 22.48
CA LYS A 251 -1.46 7.71 21.77
C LYS A 251 -1.29 7.64 20.24
N LEU A 252 -0.12 7.23 19.76
CA LEU A 252 0.10 7.04 18.33
C LEU A 252 -0.66 5.79 17.86
N PRO A 253 -1.09 5.74 16.58
CA PRO A 253 -1.65 4.53 15.98
C PRO A 253 -0.72 3.34 16.26
N SER A 254 -1.28 2.15 16.52
CA SER A 254 -0.57 1.00 17.08
C SER A 254 0.81 0.76 16.46
N ARG A 255 1.78 0.39 17.30
CA ARG A 255 3.20 0.12 16.96
C ARG A 255 3.39 -0.72 15.69
N GLU A 256 2.46 -1.62 15.40
CA GLU A 256 2.49 -2.54 14.26
C GLU A 256 2.15 -1.87 12.91
N SER A 257 1.44 -0.73 12.92
CA SER A 257 1.10 -0.01 11.68
C SER A 257 2.29 0.74 11.04
N PHE A 258 3.40 0.90 11.77
CA PHE A 258 4.57 1.69 11.35
C PHE A 258 5.79 0.85 10.96
N TYR A 259 5.87 -0.42 11.38
CA TYR A 259 6.83 -1.39 10.83
C TYR A 259 6.32 -1.90 9.48
N MET A 260 6.22 -0.99 8.51
CA MET A 260 6.04 -1.36 7.11
C MET A 260 7.42 -1.62 6.51
N ASP A 261 7.94 -2.82 6.81
CA ASP A 261 9.08 -3.39 6.08
C ASP A 261 8.67 -3.50 4.61
N TYR A 262 9.24 -2.64 3.79
CA TYR A 262 9.38 -2.89 2.35
C TYR A 262 10.60 -3.80 2.18
N SER A 263 10.49 -5.05 2.63
CA SER A 263 11.44 -6.13 2.33
C SER A 263 10.85 -7.07 1.30
#